data_AF-A0AAF0KSB3-F1
#
_entry.id   AF-A0AAF0KSB3-F1
#
_cell.length_a   1.000
_cell.length_b   1.000
_cell.length_c   1.000
_cell.angle_alpha   90.00
_cell.angle_beta   90.00
_cell.angle_gamma   90.00
#
_symmetry.space_group_name_H-M   'P 1'
#
loop_
_entity.id
_entity.type
_entity.pdbx_description
1 polymer ?
#
loop_
_entity_poly.entity_id
_entity_poly.type
_entity_poly.pdbx_seq_one_letter_code
_entity_poly.pdbx_strand_id
1 'polypeptide(L)' 'MQLNLSSTGFNSDIADYFSRANLSSQQEMLGSVVAEILRSGQTLNRKAICLRLIVRLDQASSDAEEQQLQALIELLFSR' A
#
# COMPACT_ATOMS: atom_id res chain seq x y z
N MET A 1 -6.13 -11.92 24.41
CA MET A 1 -6.85 -11.26 23.30
C MET A 1 -6.41 -11.93 22.01
N GLN A 2 -7.22 -12.85 21.47
CA GLN A 2 -6.94 -13.51 20.20
C GLN A 2 -7.26 -12.52 19.07
N LEU A 3 -6.25 -12.12 18.31
CA LEU A 3 -6.44 -11.39 17.06
C LEU A 3 -7.03 -12.37 16.06
N ASN A 4 -8.34 -12.29 15.86
CA ASN A 4 -9.06 -13.08 14.87
C ASN A 4 -8.67 -12.57 13.47
N LEU A 5 -7.56 -13.09 12.94
CA LEU A 5 -7.23 -12.97 11.52
C LEU A 5 -8.20 -13.89 10.77
N SER A 6 -9.41 -13.40 10.52
CA SER A 6 -10.33 -14.03 9.58
C SER A 6 -9.61 -14.13 8.23
N SER A 7 -9.27 -15.37 7.88
CA SER A 7 -8.66 -15.77 6.62
C SER A 7 -9.63 -15.46 5.47
N THR A 8 -9.48 -14.27 4.89
CA THR A 8 -10.13 -13.87 3.64
C THR A 8 -9.09 -13.94 2.54
N GLY A 9 -9.37 -14.64 1.43
CA GLY A 9 -8.44 -14.87 0.31
C GLY A 9 -7.78 -13.62 -0.30
N PHE A 10 -8.23 -12.42 0.06
CA PHE A 10 -7.65 -11.12 -0.30
C PHE A 10 -6.33 -10.77 0.42
N ASN A 11 -5.99 -11.44 1.54
CA ASN A 11 -4.71 -11.18 2.25
C ASN A 11 -3.49 -11.75 1.51
N SER A 12 -3.67 -12.83 0.73
CA SER A 12 -2.57 -13.41 -0.07
C SER A 12 -2.08 -12.42 -1.13
N ASP A 13 -3.01 -11.78 -1.84
CA ASP A 13 -2.76 -10.75 -2.85
C ASP A 13 -1.96 -9.55 -2.30
N ILE A 14 -2.24 -9.15 -1.06
CA ILE A 14 -1.52 -8.05 -0.40
C ILE A 14 -0.10 -8.47 -0.02
N ALA A 15 0.10 -9.69 0.50
CA ALA A 15 1.44 -10.21 0.80
C ALA A 15 2.30 -10.33 -0.47
N ASP A 16 1.72 -10.83 -1.56
CA ASP A 16 2.36 -10.92 -2.87
C ASP A 16 2.71 -9.51 -3.38
N TYR A 17 1.79 -8.55 -3.29
CA TYR A 17 2.06 -7.15 -3.62
C TYR A 17 3.27 -6.59 -2.86
N PHE A 18 3.33 -6.77 -1.53
CA PHE A 18 4.47 -6.31 -0.72
C PHE A 18 5.78 -6.99 -1.11
N SER A 19 5.76 -8.28 -1.47
CA SER A 19 6.94 -9.00 -1.92
C SER A 19 7.50 -8.47 -3.25
N ARG A 20 6.61 -7.96 -4.12
CA ARG A 20 6.98 -7.42 -5.44
C ARG A 20 7.47 -5.98 -5.37
N ALA A 21 7.04 -5.22 -4.37
CA ALA A 21 7.60 -3.91 -4.03
C ALA A 21 8.95 -4.09 -3.32
N ASN A 22 9.96 -4.51 -4.07
CA ASN A 22 11.25 -4.96 -3.52
C ASN A 22 12.31 -3.84 -3.40
N LEU A 23 12.04 -2.65 -3.93
CA LEU A 23 12.93 -1.49 -3.78
C LEU A 23 12.80 -0.89 -2.38
N SER A 24 13.92 -0.51 -1.77
CA SER A 24 13.94 0.04 -0.42
C SER A 24 13.05 1.29 -0.27
N SER A 25 13.06 2.19 -1.25
CA SER A 25 12.21 3.39 -1.24
C SER A 25 10.71 3.06 -1.35
N GLN A 26 10.36 2.03 -2.13
CA GLN A 26 8.99 1.55 -2.25
C GLN A 26 8.51 0.92 -0.94
N GLN A 27 9.36 0.13 -0.28
CA GLN A 27 9.04 -0.46 1.02
C GLN A 27 8.89 0.58 2.13
N GLU A 28 9.72 1.62 2.14
CA GLU A 28 9.58 2.74 3.09
C GLU A 28 8.25 3.46 2.89
N MET A 29 7.92 3.82 1.65
CA MET A 29 6.66 4.49 1.31
C MET A 29 5.45 3.61 1.66
N LEU A 30 5.50 2.32 1.33
CA LEU A 30 4.45 1.37 1.68
C LEU A 30 4.32 1.18 3.19
N GLY A 31 5.43 1.11 3.92
CA GLY A 31 5.42 1.05 5.38
C GLY A 31 4.73 2.27 5.99
N SER A 32 5.00 3.47 5.46
CA SER A 32 4.33 4.71 5.87
C SER A 32 2.82 4.68 5.61
N VAL A 33 2.40 4.22 4.42
CA VAL A 33 0.97 4.05 4.07
C VAL A 33 0.28 3.05 5.01
N VAL A 34 0.89 1.90 5.25
CA VAL A 34 0.35 0.86 6.14
C VAL A 34 0.22 1.39 7.56
N ALA A 35 1.27 2.05 8.09
CA ALA A 35 1.25 2.63 9.42
C ALA A 35 0.14 3.68 9.56
N GLU A 36 -0.10 4.51 8.54
CA GLU A 36 -1.19 5.48 8.53
C GLU A 36 -2.57 4.82 8.56
N ILE A 37 -2.80 3.80 7.73
CA ILE A 37 -4.05 3.03 7.70
C ILE A 37 -4.33 2.44 9.08
N LEU A 38 -3.35 1.75 9.66
CA LEU A 38 -3.48 1.12 10.97
C LEU A 38 -3.71 2.14 12.09
N ARG A 39 -2.98 3.27 12.10
CA ARG A 39 -3.19 4.35 13.08
C ARG A 39 -4.57 4.99 12.97
N SER A 40 -5.15 5.03 11.77
CA SER A 40 -6.51 5.56 11.54
C SER A 40 -7.62 4.59 11.96
N GLY A 41 -7.27 3.38 12.44
CA GLY A 41 -8.24 2.34 12.80
C GLY A 41 -8.94 1.71 11.59
N GLN A 42 -8.46 1.98 10.37
CA GLN A 42 -9.02 1.40 9.14
C GLN A 42 -8.49 -0.02 8.92
N THR A 43 -9.32 -0.87 8.32
CA THR A 43 -8.88 -2.20 7.88
C THR A 43 -7.83 -2.07 6.78
N LEU A 44 -6.68 -2.72 6.98
CA LEU A 44 -5.67 -2.86 5.94
C LEU A 44 -6.20 -3.76 4.81
N ASN A 45 -6.43 -3.16 3.65
CA ASN A 45 -6.84 -3.86 2.45
C ASN A 45 -6.37 -3.09 1.20
N ARG A 46 -6.45 -3.74 0.04
CA ARG A 46 -6.04 -3.16 -1.26
C ARG A 46 -6.71 -1.81 -1.56
N LYS A 47 -7.99 -1.65 -1.20
CA LYS A 47 -8.73 -0.40 -1.39
C LYS A 47 -8.16 0.73 -0.51
N ALA A 48 -7.90 0.45 0.76
CA ALA A 48 -7.32 1.42 1.69
C ALA A 48 -5.91 1.85 1.25
N ILE A 49 -5.08 0.91 0.80
CA ILE A 49 -3.75 1.18 0.24
C ILE A 49 -3.87 2.07 -1.00
N CYS A 50 -4.71 1.68 -1.97
CA CYS A 50 -4.93 2.42 -3.21
C CYS A 50 -5.36 3.88 -2.94
N LEU A 51 -6.35 4.08 -2.08
CA LEU A 51 -6.83 5.43 -1.72
C LEU A 51 -5.72 6.28 -1.12
N ARG A 52 -4.90 5.72 -0.22
CA ARG A 52 -3.77 6.45 0.40
C ARG A 52 -2.67 6.79 -0.59
N LEU A 53 -2.42 5.94 -1.59
CA LEU A 53 -1.47 6.21 -2.66
C LEU A 53 -1.98 7.30 -3.60
N ILE A 54 -3.26 7.28 -3.98
CA ILE A 54 -3.87 8.31 -4.82
C ILE A 54 -3.85 9.68 -4.12
N VAL A 55 -4.20 9.74 -2.84
CA VAL A 55 -4.13 11.00 -2.07
C VAL A 55 -2.71 11.57 -2.01
N ARG A 56 -1.69 10.71 -1.87
CA ARG A 56 -0.29 11.14 -1.93
C ARG A 56 0.12 11.61 -3.32
N LEU A 57 -0.36 10.93 -4.37
CA LEU A 57 -0.07 11.31 -5.76
C LEU A 57 -0.62 12.70 -6.08
N ASP A 58 -1.83 13.01 -5.61
CA ASP A 58 -2.47 14.33 -5.75
C ASP A 58 -1.70 15.46 -5.03
N GLN A 59 -0.86 15.10 -4.05
CA GLN A 59 -0.08 16.04 -3.23
C GLN A 59 1.41 16.03 -3.59
N ALA A 60 1.83 15.16 -4.50
CA ALA A 60 3.22 15.00 -4.87
C ALA A 60 3.76 16.30 -5.46
N SER A 61 4.98 16.66 -5.07
CA SER A 61 5.59 17.94 -5.46
C SER A 61 6.77 17.77 -6.42
N SER A 62 7.06 16.52 -6.84
CA SER A 62 8.15 16.22 -7.76
C SER A 62 7.81 15.05 -8.67
N ASP A 63 8.30 15.12 -9.91
CA ASP A 63 8.13 14.04 -10.91
C ASP A 63 8.64 12.69 -10.41
N ALA A 64 9.74 12.69 -9.63
CA ALA A 64 10.30 11.47 -9.07
C ALA A 64 9.36 10.81 -8.04
N GLU A 65 8.69 11.62 -7.21
CA GLU A 65 7.71 11.14 -6.25
C GLU A 65 6.45 10.62 -6.94
N GLU A 66 5.96 11.37 -7.95
CA GLU A 66 4.82 10.94 -8.77
C GLU A 66 5.09 9.60 -9.47
N GLN A 67 6.26 9.44 -10.09
CA GLN A 67 6.67 8.19 -10.73
C GLN A 67 6.72 7.03 -9.74
N GLN A 68 7.25 7.25 -8.53
CA GLN A 68 7.30 6.20 -7.51
C GLN A 68 5.89 5.79 -7.04
N LEU A 69 5.00 6.75 -6.84
CA LEU A 69 3.61 6.51 -6.45
C LEU A 69 2.82 5.80 -7.56
N GLN A 70 2.98 6.23 -8.81
CA GLN A 70 2.38 5.58 -9.98
C GLN A 70 2.86 4.14 -10.11
N ALA A 71 4.17 3.87 -9.97
CA ALA A 71 4.72 2.51 -10.01
C ALA A 71 4.12 1.60 -8.93
N LEU A 72 3.92 2.11 -7.70
CA LEU A 72 3.25 1.36 -6.64
C LEU A 72 1.77 1.09 -6.96
N ILE A 73 1.06 2.06 -7.53
CA ILE A 73 -0.33 1.90 -7.96
C ILE A 73 -0.40 0.84 -9.06
N GLU A 74 0.41 0.95 -10.11
CA GLU A 74 0.50 -0.05 -11.19
C GLU A 74 0.79 -1.44 -10.63
N LEU A 75 1.75 -1.55 -9.72
CA LEU A 75 2.09 -2.81 -9.07
C LEU A 75 0.89 -3.41 -8.32
N LEU A 76 0.09 -2.57 -7.67
CA LEU A 76 -1.11 -2.99 -6.96
C LEU A 76 -2.15 -3.58 -7.93
N PHE A 77 -2.23 -3.09 -9.17
CA PHE A 77 -3.18 -3.54 -10.22
C PHE A 77 -2.64 -4.64 -11.12
N SER A 78 -1.33 -4.84 -11.17
CA SER A 78 -0.73 -5.94 -11.90
C SER A 78 -1.06 -7.28 -11.23
N ARG A 79 -1.88 -8.09 -11.90
CA ARG A 79 -2.18 -9.48 -11.57
C ARG A 79 -1.81 -10.37 -12.74
#